data_AF-A0A511D148-F1
#
_entry.id   AF-A0A511D148-F1
#
_cell.length_a   1.000
_cell.length_b   1.000
_cell.length_c   1.000
_cell.angle_alpha   90.00
_cell.angle_beta   90.00
_cell.angle_gamma   90.00
#
_symmetry.space_group_name_H-M   'P 1'
#
loop_
_entity.id
_entity.type
_entity.pdbx_description
1 polymer ?
#
loop_
_entity_poly.entity_id
_entity_poly.type
_entity_poly.pdbx_seq_one_letter_code
_entity_poly.pdbx_strand_id
1 'polypeptide(L)'
;MRSLLGSERARSGLPALVVAALLVVIGCAPAPGGSGAPGAPQAASLTHLVRKLGSIAKDECQTHPAADIYPRCARFVAQVENAAAQARSVVEGRPQEATIDAAAGRVGGAIDRFTGDGCLPGPGGEPPSSPEICGPDLARLQEELRGLLGALGPAR
;
A
#
# COMPACT_ATOMS: atom_id res chain seq x y z
N MET A 1 -30.31 -24.06 -45.32
CA MET A 1 -31.27 -24.18 -44.20
C MET A 1 -31.57 -22.79 -43.67
N ARG A 2 -32.83 -22.36 -43.73
CA ARG A 2 -33.36 -21.04 -43.33
C ARG A 2 -33.88 -21.13 -41.89
N SER A 3 -33.72 -20.06 -41.09
CA SER A 3 -34.69 -19.52 -40.10
C SER A 3 -33.95 -18.43 -39.29
N LEU A 4 -34.27 -17.13 -39.36
CA LEU A 4 -35.50 -16.34 -39.14
C LEU A 4 -35.48 -15.64 -37.76
N LEU A 5 -35.81 -14.35 -37.84
CA LEU A 5 -36.10 -13.31 -36.84
C LEU A 5 -36.75 -13.76 -35.52
N GLY A 6 -36.59 -12.93 -34.48
CA GLY A 6 -37.51 -12.90 -33.35
C GLY A 6 -37.22 -11.85 -32.28
N SER A 7 -37.64 -10.60 -32.52
CA SER A 7 -37.91 -9.62 -31.47
C SER A 7 -39.20 -9.99 -30.69
N GLU A 8 -39.32 -9.40 -29.50
CA GLU A 8 -40.57 -9.11 -28.76
C GLU A 8 -41.20 -10.24 -27.92
N ARG A 9 -41.17 -10.09 -26.58
CA ARG A 9 -42.35 -9.67 -25.80
C ARG A 9 -42.07 -9.52 -24.31
N ALA A 10 -42.37 -8.32 -23.84
CA ALA A 10 -42.59 -7.93 -22.46
C ALA A 10 -43.71 -8.73 -21.77
N ARG A 11 -43.66 -8.80 -20.44
CA ARG A 11 -44.76 -8.66 -19.47
C ARG A 11 -44.17 -8.80 -18.05
N SER A 12 -44.08 -7.72 -17.27
CA SER A 12 -45.14 -7.07 -16.48
C SER A 12 -45.10 -7.53 -15.02
N GLY A 13 -44.87 -6.58 -14.11
CA GLY A 13 -44.99 -6.78 -12.67
C GLY A 13 -44.55 -5.58 -11.82
N LEU A 14 -45.13 -4.40 -12.08
CA LEU A 14 -45.16 -3.26 -11.13
C LEU A 14 -46.37 -3.43 -10.21
N PRO A 15 -46.25 -3.05 -8.93
CA PRO A 15 -46.98 -1.85 -8.49
C PRO A 15 -46.05 -0.93 -7.68
N ALA A 16 -45.87 0.33 -8.06
CA ALA A 16 -46.75 1.45 -7.70
C ALA A 16 -46.75 1.73 -6.18
N LEU A 17 -45.89 2.65 -5.75
CA LEU A 17 -46.12 3.42 -4.52
C LEU A 17 -45.71 4.87 -4.78
N VAL A 18 -46.74 5.65 -5.14
CA VAL A 18 -46.71 7.10 -5.31
C VAL A 18 -47.05 7.71 -3.95
N VAL A 19 -46.14 8.49 -3.39
CA VAL A 19 -46.47 9.51 -2.36
C VAL A 19 -45.82 10.81 -2.80
N ALA A 20 -46.59 11.60 -3.54
CA ALA A 20 -46.45 13.04 -3.67
C ALA A 20 -46.90 13.69 -2.33
N ALA A 21 -46.53 14.89 -1.89
CA ALA A 21 -45.60 15.95 -2.27
C ALA A 21 -45.82 17.06 -1.19
N LEU A 22 -45.04 18.17 -1.29
CA LEU A 22 -45.30 19.53 -0.75
C LEU A 22 -44.85 19.76 0.73
N LEU A 23 -44.19 20.86 1.16
CA LEU A 23 -43.84 22.17 0.57
C LEU A 23 -42.97 23.01 1.58
N VAL A 24 -42.02 23.82 1.04
CA VAL A 24 -41.55 25.17 1.49
C VAL A 24 -40.68 25.22 2.77
N VAL A 25 -39.49 25.86 2.81
CA VAL A 25 -39.26 27.31 3.04
C VAL A 25 -37.77 27.65 2.79
N ILE A 26 -37.50 28.59 1.86
CA ILE A 26 -36.58 29.76 1.91
C ILE A 26 -35.12 29.56 2.40
N GLY A 27 -34.15 29.92 1.54
CA GLY A 27 -32.80 30.27 2.00
C GLY A 27 -31.73 30.34 0.90
N CYS A 28 -31.67 31.45 0.16
CA CYS A 28 -30.45 31.85 -0.55
C CYS A 28 -29.35 32.20 0.47
N ALA A 29 -28.23 31.48 0.44
CA ALA A 29 -26.94 32.02 0.86
C ALA A 29 -25.82 31.27 0.12
N PRO A 30 -24.97 31.93 -0.70
CA PRO A 30 -23.66 31.39 -0.99
C PRO A 30 -22.86 31.47 0.30
N ALA A 31 -22.68 30.35 0.98
CA ALA A 31 -21.79 30.29 2.14
C ALA A 31 -20.36 30.63 1.68
N PRO A 32 -19.72 31.69 2.21
CA PRO A 32 -18.36 32.02 1.86
C PRO A 32 -17.40 31.03 2.52
N GLY A 33 -16.49 30.46 1.73
CA GLY A 33 -15.20 29.97 2.17
C GLY A 33 -15.20 29.00 3.36
N GLY A 34 -15.48 27.72 3.09
CA GLY A 34 -15.03 26.63 3.94
C GLY A 34 -13.92 25.89 3.23
N SER A 35 -12.66 26.24 3.50
CA SER A 35 -11.51 25.42 3.16
C SER A 35 -11.68 24.06 3.82
N GLY A 36 -12.28 23.10 3.10
CA GLY A 36 -12.33 21.71 3.51
C GLY A 36 -10.90 21.22 3.61
N ALA A 37 -10.40 21.07 4.83
CA ALA A 37 -9.07 20.55 5.08
C ALA A 37 -8.97 19.16 4.43
N PRO A 38 -8.10 18.94 3.43
CA PRO A 38 -7.91 17.61 2.85
C PRO A 38 -7.26 16.60 3.82
N GLY A 39 -6.87 17.04 5.03
CA GLY A 39 -5.81 16.38 5.80
C GLY A 39 -6.22 15.26 6.75
N ALA A 40 -7.46 15.17 7.24
CA ALA A 40 -7.75 14.28 8.38
C ALA A 40 -7.62 12.77 8.08
N PRO A 41 -8.21 12.21 7.00
CA PRO A 41 -8.10 10.78 6.70
C PRO A 41 -6.68 10.37 6.30
N GLN A 42 -5.99 11.25 5.59
CA GLN A 42 -4.65 11.00 5.06
C GLN A 42 -3.56 11.18 6.13
N ALA A 43 -3.75 12.08 7.10
CA ALA A 43 -2.86 12.19 8.26
C ALA A 43 -2.96 10.95 9.16
N ALA A 44 -4.17 10.42 9.35
CA ALA A 44 -4.39 9.17 10.07
C ALA A 44 -3.73 7.97 9.36
N SER A 45 -3.79 7.89 8.02
CA SER A 45 -3.13 6.83 7.25
C SER A 45 -1.61 6.92 7.31
N LEU A 46 -1.02 8.13 7.25
CA LEU A 46 0.42 8.31 7.45
C LEU A 46 0.86 7.91 8.86
N THR A 47 0.13 8.32 9.89
CA THR A 47 0.42 7.95 11.29
C THR A 47 0.35 6.44 11.50
N HIS A 48 -0.62 5.78 10.87
CA HIS A 48 -0.74 4.33 10.90
C HIS A 48 0.43 3.65 10.18
N LEU A 49 0.82 4.15 9.01
CA LEU A 49 1.98 3.64 8.26
C LEU A 49 3.28 3.77 9.06
N VAL A 50 3.54 4.93 9.65
CA VAL A 50 4.74 5.16 10.48
C VAL A 50 4.78 4.18 11.65
N ARG A 51 3.65 3.95 12.32
CA ARG A 51 3.57 2.93 13.40
C ARG A 51 3.83 1.52 12.88
N LYS A 52 3.26 1.14 11.74
CA LYS A 52 3.46 -0.17 11.12
C LYS A 52 4.93 -0.38 10.77
N LEU A 53 5.56 0.57 10.08
CA LEU A 53 6.98 0.51 9.75
C LEU A 53 7.86 0.53 11.00
N GLY A 54 7.50 1.29 12.03
CA GLY A 54 8.19 1.27 13.33
C GLY A 54 8.07 -0.06 14.07
N SER A 55 7.00 -0.84 13.83
CA SER A 55 6.89 -2.21 14.31
C SER A 55 7.77 -3.18 13.51
N ILE A 56 7.76 -3.06 12.18
CA ILE A 56 8.63 -3.85 11.28
C ILE A 56 10.11 -3.57 11.60
N ALA A 57 10.44 -2.32 11.97
CA ALA A 57 11.79 -1.90 12.33
C ALA A 57 12.37 -2.64 13.56
N LYS A 58 11.49 -3.25 14.37
CA LYS A 58 11.85 -4.01 15.58
C LYS A 58 11.88 -5.52 15.33
N ASP A 59 11.55 -5.97 14.12
CA ASP A 59 11.60 -7.38 13.75
C ASP A 59 13.07 -7.88 13.86
N GLU A 60 13.25 -9.15 14.23
CA GLU A 60 14.58 -9.75 14.38
C GLU A 60 15.35 -9.68 13.05
N CYS A 61 14.66 -9.84 11.92
CA CYS A 61 15.24 -9.72 10.59
C CYS A 61 15.62 -8.30 10.20
N GLN A 62 15.24 -7.29 10.99
CA GLN A 62 15.74 -5.93 10.84
C GLN A 62 16.92 -5.63 11.78
N THR A 63 16.92 -6.23 12.97
CA THR A 63 17.78 -5.82 14.09
C THR A 63 19.01 -6.70 14.26
N HIS A 64 18.96 -7.95 13.80
CA HIS A 64 20.10 -8.86 13.82
C HIS A 64 20.99 -8.72 12.58
N PRO A 65 22.28 -9.09 12.68
CA PRO A 65 23.16 -9.17 11.53
C PRO A 65 22.56 -10.08 10.44
N ALA A 66 22.53 -9.59 9.21
CA ALA A 66 21.87 -10.26 8.09
C ALA A 66 22.41 -11.68 7.82
N ALA A 67 23.72 -11.86 7.94
CA ALA A 67 24.39 -13.15 7.74
C ALA A 67 23.98 -14.21 8.79
N ASP A 68 23.57 -13.79 9.99
CA ASP A 68 23.24 -14.70 11.10
C ASP A 68 21.75 -15.08 11.14
N ILE A 69 20.88 -14.19 10.65
CA ILE A 69 19.42 -14.36 10.72
C ILE A 69 18.83 -15.02 9.46
N TYR A 70 19.45 -14.79 8.31
CA TYR A 70 19.09 -15.45 7.05
C TYR A 70 19.23 -16.98 7.17
N PRO A 71 18.34 -17.81 6.59
CA PRO A 71 17.24 -17.51 5.65
C PRO A 71 15.86 -17.26 6.27
N ARG A 72 15.75 -16.98 7.57
CA ARG A 72 14.45 -16.92 8.28
C ARG A 72 13.56 -15.72 7.94
N CYS A 73 13.95 -14.89 6.98
CA CYS A 73 13.43 -13.54 6.79
C CYS A 73 12.41 -13.35 5.67
N ALA A 74 11.91 -14.42 5.04
CA ALA A 74 10.92 -14.32 3.97
C ALA A 74 9.65 -13.52 4.38
N ARG A 75 9.14 -13.75 5.60
CA ARG A 75 7.99 -12.99 6.15
C ARG A 75 8.29 -11.50 6.33
N PHE A 76 9.52 -11.17 6.72
CA PHE A 76 9.95 -9.79 6.90
C PHE A 76 10.01 -9.08 5.55
N VAL A 77 10.61 -9.70 4.53
CA VAL A 77 10.70 -9.14 3.17
C VAL A 77 9.32 -8.80 2.62
N ALA A 78 8.36 -9.72 2.71
CA ALA A 78 6.98 -9.48 2.26
C ALA A 78 6.29 -8.34 3.03
N GLN A 79 6.54 -8.19 4.33
CA GLN A 79 6.00 -7.06 5.10
C GLN A 79 6.58 -5.72 4.66
N VAL A 80 7.89 -5.69 4.37
CA VAL A 80 8.59 -4.50 3.89
C VAL A 80 8.09 -4.10 2.51
N GLU A 81 7.92 -5.05 1.60
CA GLU A 81 7.37 -4.83 0.26
C GLU A 81 5.99 -4.15 0.33
N ASN A 82 5.07 -4.75 1.10
CA ASN A 82 3.73 -4.22 1.30
C ASN A 82 3.75 -2.82 1.93
N ALA A 83 4.66 -2.56 2.86
CA ALA A 83 4.78 -1.26 3.51
C ALA A 83 5.36 -0.19 2.57
N ALA A 84 6.32 -0.54 1.70
CA ALA A 84 6.87 0.37 0.69
C ALA A 84 5.82 0.75 -0.36
N ALA A 85 5.03 -0.22 -0.84
CA ALA A 85 3.90 0.06 -1.74
C ALA A 85 2.88 0.99 -1.08
N GLN A 86 2.51 0.69 0.18
CA GLN A 86 1.59 1.53 0.95
C GLN A 86 2.14 2.95 1.18
N ALA A 87 3.45 3.11 1.35
CA ALA A 87 4.07 4.41 1.52
C ALA A 87 3.83 5.34 0.33
N ARG A 88 3.99 4.84 -0.89
CA ARG A 88 3.74 5.60 -2.12
C ARG A 88 2.29 6.09 -2.20
N SER A 89 1.33 5.20 -1.94
CA SER A 89 -0.10 5.56 -1.99
C SER A 89 -0.53 6.57 -0.91
N VAL A 90 0.11 6.55 0.27
CA VAL A 90 -0.27 7.44 1.38
C VAL A 90 0.26 8.86 1.21
N VAL A 91 1.31 9.05 0.39
CA VAL A 91 1.98 10.35 0.23
C VAL A 91 1.65 11.06 -1.07
N GLU A 92 0.83 10.47 -1.93
CA GLU A 92 0.36 11.08 -3.18
C GLU A 92 -0.25 12.47 -2.91
N GLY A 93 0.20 13.47 -3.67
CA GLY A 93 -0.21 14.86 -3.55
C GLY A 93 0.39 15.62 -2.36
N ARG A 94 1.39 15.05 -1.65
CA ARG A 94 2.04 15.71 -0.51
C ARG A 94 3.38 16.37 -0.88
N PRO A 95 3.82 17.40 -0.14
CA PRO A 95 5.14 18.02 -0.37
C PRO A 95 6.33 17.05 -0.29
N GLN A 96 6.16 15.96 0.45
CA GLN A 96 7.14 14.92 0.72
C GLN A 96 7.05 13.71 -0.22
N GLU A 97 6.14 13.74 -1.21
CA GLU A 97 5.88 12.64 -2.15
C GLU A 97 7.16 12.17 -2.84
N ALA A 98 7.87 13.05 -3.53
CA ALA A 98 9.08 12.70 -4.29
C ALA A 98 10.17 12.06 -3.41
N THR A 99 10.37 12.56 -2.19
CA THR A 99 11.37 12.02 -1.27
C THR A 99 11.00 10.62 -0.78
N ILE A 100 9.73 10.40 -0.44
CA ILE A 100 9.25 9.12 0.08
C ILE A 100 9.11 8.10 -1.06
N ASP A 101 8.68 8.52 -2.24
CA ASP A 101 8.64 7.67 -3.43
C ASP A 101 10.04 7.19 -3.81
N ALA A 102 11.03 8.08 -3.83
CA ALA A 102 12.43 7.70 -4.06
C ALA A 102 12.94 6.70 -3.00
N ALA A 103 12.58 6.87 -1.73
CA ALA A 103 12.97 5.94 -0.66
C ALA A 103 12.27 4.58 -0.81
N ALA A 104 10.97 4.56 -1.08
CA ALA A 104 10.21 3.34 -1.38
C ALA A 104 10.69 2.66 -2.68
N GLY A 105 11.21 3.44 -3.63
CA GLY A 105 11.89 2.98 -4.84
C GLY A 105 13.13 2.15 -4.52
N ARG A 106 14.00 2.65 -3.64
CA ARG A 106 15.20 1.91 -3.22
C ARG A 106 14.88 0.65 -2.43
N VAL A 107 13.85 0.68 -1.58
CA VAL A 107 13.35 -0.54 -0.91
C VAL A 107 12.89 -1.57 -1.95
N GLY A 108 12.11 -1.16 -2.95
CA GLY A 108 11.69 -2.03 -4.06
C GLY A 108 12.88 -2.64 -4.79
N GLY A 109 13.86 -1.83 -5.19
CA GLY A 109 15.07 -2.32 -5.87
C GLY A 109 15.91 -3.28 -5.01
N ALA A 110 15.95 -3.09 -3.69
CA ALA A 110 16.62 -4.04 -2.79
C ALA A 110 15.86 -5.38 -2.71
N ILE A 111 14.52 -5.36 -2.72
CA ILE A 111 13.69 -6.57 -2.77
C ILE A 111 13.84 -7.30 -4.10
N ASP A 112 13.85 -6.56 -5.21
CA ASP A 112 14.03 -7.12 -6.55
C ASP A 112 15.37 -7.84 -6.66
N ARG A 113 16.44 -7.25 -6.11
CA ARG A 113 17.76 -7.87 -6.03
C ARG A 113 17.75 -9.13 -5.17
N PHE A 114 17.24 -9.03 -3.94
CA PHE A 114 17.14 -10.16 -3.02
C PHE A 114 16.36 -11.33 -3.64
N THR A 115 15.28 -11.03 -4.36
CA THR A 115 14.48 -12.06 -5.05
C THR A 115 15.20 -12.61 -6.27
N GLY A 116 15.83 -11.74 -7.07
CA GLY A 116 16.57 -12.11 -8.27
C GLY A 116 17.77 -13.03 -8.00
N ASP A 117 18.43 -12.85 -6.86
CA ASP A 117 19.56 -13.69 -6.42
C ASP A 117 19.08 -15.00 -5.73
N GLY A 118 17.77 -15.28 -5.73
CA GLY A 118 17.18 -16.52 -5.25
C GLY A 118 17.10 -16.62 -3.72
N CYS A 119 17.06 -15.49 -3.01
CA CYS A 119 17.08 -15.47 -1.54
C CYS A 119 15.72 -15.75 -0.88
N LEU A 120 14.69 -15.99 -1.70
CA LEU A 120 13.39 -16.48 -1.26
C LEU A 120 13.19 -17.92 -1.77
N PRO A 121 12.44 -18.76 -1.04
CA PRO A 121 12.11 -20.10 -1.52
C PRO A 121 11.45 -20.05 -2.91
N GLY A 122 11.96 -20.87 -3.82
CA GLY A 122 11.48 -20.92 -5.20
C GLY A 122 10.11 -21.61 -5.33
N PRO A 123 9.45 -21.47 -6.49
CA PRO A 123 8.21 -22.19 -6.78
C PRO A 123 8.48 -23.71 -6.72
N GLY A 124 7.68 -24.43 -5.94
CA GLY A 124 7.91 -25.87 -5.71
C GLY A 124 8.81 -26.19 -4.52
N GLY A 125 9.19 -25.18 -3.71
CA GLY A 125 9.90 -25.38 -2.45
C GLY A 125 11.41 -25.54 -2.62
N GLU A 126 11.98 -25.06 -3.73
CA GLU A 126 13.43 -24.97 -3.88
C GLU A 126 14.03 -24.17 -2.72
N PRO A 127 15.11 -24.68 -2.10
CA PRO A 127 15.75 -23.98 -1.00
C PRO A 127 16.32 -22.66 -1.51
N PRO A 128 16.28 -21.61 -0.69
CA PRO A 128 16.84 -20.33 -1.09
C PRO A 128 18.38 -20.40 -1.16
N SER A 129 18.99 -19.46 -1.88
CA SER A 129 20.44 -19.30 -2.04
C SER A 129 21.18 -19.19 -0.69
N SER A 130 22.51 -19.35 -0.69
CA SER A 130 23.28 -19.42 0.55
C SER A 130 23.37 -18.08 1.30
N PRO A 131 23.66 -18.08 2.61
CA PRO A 131 23.84 -16.84 3.39
C PRO A 131 24.94 -15.92 2.85
N GLU A 132 25.98 -16.46 2.22
CA GLU A 132 27.06 -15.67 1.62
C GLU A 132 26.58 -14.83 0.43
N ILE A 133 25.56 -15.32 -0.30
CA ILE A 133 24.92 -14.60 -1.41
C ILE A 133 23.88 -13.62 -0.86
N CYS A 134 23.03 -14.09 0.06
CA CYS A 134 21.82 -13.38 0.45
C CYS A 134 21.95 -12.47 1.67
N GLY A 135 22.98 -12.67 2.50
CA GLY A 135 23.29 -11.82 3.64
C GLY A 135 23.51 -10.35 3.24
N PRO A 136 24.35 -10.05 2.23
CA PRO A 136 24.53 -8.69 1.73
C PRO A 136 23.25 -8.02 1.24
N ASP A 137 22.39 -8.75 0.52
CA ASP A 137 21.13 -8.20 0.01
C ASP A 137 20.11 -7.95 1.12
N LEU A 138 20.02 -8.85 2.11
CA LEU A 138 19.21 -8.60 3.30
C LEU A 138 19.73 -7.39 4.08
N ALA A 139 21.05 -7.24 4.25
CA ALA A 139 21.64 -6.07 4.89
C ALA A 139 21.29 -4.77 4.14
N ARG A 140 21.29 -4.81 2.80
CA ARG A 140 20.86 -3.68 1.98
C ARG A 140 19.38 -3.37 2.17
N LEU A 141 18.51 -4.37 2.20
CA LEU A 141 17.10 -4.19 2.48
C LEU A 141 16.86 -3.55 3.86
N GLN A 142 17.60 -4.01 4.88
CA GLN A 142 17.56 -3.43 6.23
C GLN A 142 17.97 -1.96 6.25
N GLU A 143 18.96 -1.57 5.44
CA GLU A 143 19.39 -0.18 5.27
C GLU A 143 18.32 0.68 4.59
N GLU A 144 17.76 0.21 3.48
CA GLU A 144 16.75 0.97 2.74
C GLU A 144 15.46 1.12 3.54
N LEU A 145 15.07 0.13 4.35
CA LEU A 145 13.94 0.27 5.28
C LEU A 145 14.18 1.39 6.31
N ARG A 146 15.40 1.49 6.86
CA ARG A 146 15.77 2.61 7.76
C ARG A 146 15.70 3.94 7.02
N GLY A 147 16.15 3.98 5.76
CA GLY A 147 16.04 5.15 4.90
C GLY A 147 14.58 5.58 4.67
N LEU A 148 13.68 4.64 4.40
CA LEU A 148 12.25 4.91 4.23
C LEU A 148 11.62 5.45 5.51
N LEU A 149 11.93 4.87 6.66
CA LEU A 149 11.50 5.38 7.97
C LEU A 149 12.00 6.81 8.22
N GLY A 150 13.25 7.10 7.88
CA GLY A 150 13.81 8.45 7.98
C GLY A 150 13.07 9.46 7.09
N ALA A 151 12.72 9.06 5.86
CA ALA A 151 11.99 9.92 4.92
C ALA A 151 10.55 10.23 5.36
N LEU A 152 9.89 9.30 6.04
CA LEU A 152 8.53 9.49 6.57
C LEU A 152 8.50 10.42 7.80
N GLY A 153 9.62 10.53 8.52
CA GLY A 153 9.73 11.31 9.75
C GLY A 153 8.95 10.71 10.94
N PRO A 154 8.97 11.37 12.10
CA PRO A 154 8.21 10.93 13.26
C PRO A 154 6.70 11.08 13.01
N ALA A 155 5.91 10.16 13.58
CA ALA A 155 4.47 10.34 13.70
C ALA A 155 4.22 11.57 14.60
N ARG A 156 3.60 12.62 14.06
CA ARG A 156 3.24 13.84 14.78
C ARG A 156 1.77 13.83 15.13
#